data_AF-A0A968FUY8-F1
#
_entry.id   AF-A0A968FUY8-F1
#
_cell.length_a   1.000
_cell.length_b   1.000
_cell.length_c   1.000
_cell.angle_alpha   90.00
_cell.angle_beta   90.00
_cell.angle_gamma   90.00
#
_symmetry.space_group_name_H-M   'P 1'
#
loop_
_entity.id
_entity.type
_entity.pdbx_description
1 polymer ?
#
loop_
_entity_poly.entity_id
_entity_poly.type
_entity_poly.pdbx_seq_one_letter_code
_entity_poly.pdbx_strand_id
1 'polypeptide(L)' 'GITPLYWAVDENNLELVRLLLNHGANPLLGKNGWTPANLAYRRGQQEMVALIQKAVEQRGRKRA' A
#
# COMPACT_ATOMS: atom_id res chain seq x y z
N GLY A 1 -13.28 -3.06 2.46
CA GLY A 1 -13.74 -1.66 2.59
C GLY A 1 -12.63 -0.73 2.16
N ILE A 2 -12.94 0.51 1.78
CA ILE A 2 -11.91 1.49 1.42
C ILE A 2 -11.02 1.73 2.65
N THR A 3 -9.71 1.50 2.51
CA THR A 3 -8.75 1.80 3.57
C THR A 3 -8.13 3.17 3.32
N PRO A 4 -7.70 3.89 4.37
CA PRO A 4 -6.95 5.14 4.20
C PRO A 4 -5.72 4.96 3.29
N LEU A 5 -5.08 3.78 3.39
CA LEU A 5 -3.96 3.41 2.55
C LEU A 5 -4.34 3.27 1.07
N TYR A 6 -5.49 2.65 0.78
CA TYR A 6 -6.00 2.55 -0.60
C TYR A 6 -6.26 3.93 -1.21
N TRP A 7 -6.83 4.86 -0.44
CA TRP A 7 -7.09 6.22 -0.91
C TRP A 7 -5.79 7.01 -1.14
N ALA A 8 -4.82 6.90 -0.22
CA ALA A 8 -3.52 7.53 -0.38
C ALA A 8 -2.75 7.06 -1.63
N VAL A 9 -2.93 5.78 -2.03
CA VAL A 9 -2.38 5.24 -3.28
C VAL A 9 -3.12 5.79 -4.50
N ASP A 10 -4.45 5.90 -4.43
CA ASP A 10 -5.25 6.44 -5.53
C ASP A 10 -4.84 7.88 -5.87
N GLU A 11 -4.55 8.68 -4.83
CA GLU A 11 -4.02 10.05 -4.89
C GLU A 11 -2.51 10.12 -5.23
N ASN A 12 -1.83 8.98 -5.39
CA ASN A 12 -0.37 8.90 -5.59
C ASN A 12 0.46 9.62 -4.50
N ASN A 13 -0.06 9.71 -3.27
CA ASN A 13 0.59 10.44 -2.19
C ASN A 13 1.57 9.53 -1.43
N LEU A 14 2.81 9.49 -1.92
CA LEU A 14 3.87 8.64 -1.35
C LEU A 14 4.14 8.92 0.13
N GLU A 15 4.09 10.18 0.56
CA GLU A 15 4.35 10.57 1.94
C GLU A 15 3.27 10.04 2.89
N LEU A 16 2.00 10.22 2.51
CA LEU A 16 0.88 9.70 3.28
C LEU A 16 0.90 8.17 3.33
N VAL A 17 1.27 7.50 2.23
CA VAL A 17 1.42 6.04 2.20
C VAL A 17 2.54 5.59 3.15
N ARG A 18 3.70 6.26 3.18
CA ARG A 18 4.79 5.98 4.14
C ARG A 18 4.30 6.13 5.58
N LEU A 19 3.62 7.22 5.88
CA LEU A 19 3.08 7.49 7.22
C LEU A 19 2.14 6.37 7.66
N LEU A 20 1.17 6.02 6.82
CA LEU A 20 0.19 4.97 7.13
C LEU A 20 0.84 3.60 7.33
N LEU A 21 1.81 3.24 6.48
CA LEU A 21 2.55 1.97 6.61
C LEU A 21 3.38 1.93 7.91
N ASN A 22 4.01 3.05 8.28
CA ASN A 22 4.75 3.16 9.54
C ASN A 22 3.84 3.00 10.76
N HIS A 23 2.59 3.48 10.68
CA HIS A 23 1.57 3.28 11.72
C HIS A 23 0.89 1.89 11.66
N GLY A 24 1.39 0.96 10.86
CA GLY A 24 0.90 -0.43 10.82
C GLY A 24 -0.33 -0.65 9.93
N ALA A 25 -0.66 0.29 9.04
CA ALA A 25 -1.70 0.09 8.04
C ALA A 25 -1.44 -1.20 7.26
N ASN A 26 -2.50 -1.93 6.92
CA ASN A 26 -2.38 -3.20 6.22
C ASN A 26 -2.33 -2.99 4.70
N PRO A 27 -1.15 -3.19 4.04
CA PRO A 27 -1.02 -3.05 2.58
C PRO A 27 -1.77 -4.10 1.77
N LEU A 28 -2.34 -5.13 2.42
CA LEU A 28 -3.12 -6.18 1.76
C LEU A 28 -4.62 -5.85 1.75
N LEU A 29 -5.07 -4.87 2.52
CA LEU A 29 -6.47 -4.49 2.58
C LEU A 29 -6.77 -3.35 1.62
N GLY A 30 -7.69 -3.60 0.69
CA GLY A 30 -8.21 -2.57 -0.21
C GLY A 30 -9.68 -2.76 -0.55
N LYS A 31 -10.05 -2.24 -1.72
CA LYS A 31 -11.44 -2.14 -2.18
C LYS A 31 -11.72 -3.14 -3.29
N ASN A 32 -12.89 -3.81 -3.26
CA ASN A 32 -13.38 -4.66 -4.35
C ASN A 32 -12.42 -5.78 -4.79
N GLY A 33 -11.66 -6.36 -3.86
CA GLY A 33 -10.64 -7.38 -4.16
C GLY A 33 -9.32 -6.83 -4.69
N TRP A 34 -9.17 -5.50 -4.83
CA TRP A 34 -7.93 -4.85 -5.22
C TRP A 34 -7.13 -4.46 -4.00
N THR A 35 -5.87 -4.88 -3.97
CA THR A 35 -4.89 -4.35 -3.00
C THR A 35 -4.43 -2.95 -3.44
N PRO A 36 -3.97 -2.12 -2.50
CA PRO A 36 -3.26 -0.88 -2.81
C PRO A 36 -2.12 -1.09 -3.84
N ALA A 37 -1.34 -2.18 -3.74
CA ALA A 37 -0.28 -2.47 -4.72
C ALA A 37 -0.82 -2.69 -6.14
N ASN A 38 -1.95 -3.42 -6.30
CA ASN A 38 -2.56 -3.65 -7.61
C ASN A 38 -3.11 -2.36 -8.23
N LEU A 39 -3.64 -1.46 -7.40
CA LEU A 39 -4.09 -0.14 -7.85
C LEU A 39 -2.91 0.69 -8.38
N ALA A 40 -1.82 0.77 -7.61
CA ALA A 40 -0.59 1.45 -8.01
C ALA A 40 -0.04 0.90 -9.33
N TYR A 41 -0.02 -0.43 -9.48
CA TYR A 41 0.43 -1.10 -10.71
C TYR A 41 -0.43 -0.70 -11.91
N ARG A 42 -1.76 -0.72 -11.78
CA ARG A 42 -2.68 -0.33 -12.86
C ARG A 42 -2.58 1.14 -13.25
N ARG A 43 -2.24 2.01 -12.31
CA ARG A 43 -2.02 3.43 -12.56
C ARG A 43 -0.60 3.74 -13.07
N GLY A 44 0.28 2.74 -13.20
CA GLY A 44 1.66 2.92 -13.64
C GLY A 44 2.57 3.60 -12.60
N GLN A 45 2.16 3.63 -11.33
CA GLN A 45 2.89 4.29 -10.24
C GLN A 45 4.01 3.37 -9.71
N GLN A 46 5.09 3.21 -10.48
CA GLN A 46 6.17 2.25 -10.18
C GLN A 46 6.78 2.44 -8.79
N GLU A 47 7.04 3.69 -8.38
CA GLU A 47 7.59 3.99 -7.06
C GLU A 47 6.63 3.57 -5.93
N MET A 48 5.33 3.80 -6.12
CA MET A 48 4.29 3.42 -5.18
C MET A 48 4.19 1.89 -5.02
N VAL A 49 4.29 1.16 -6.14
CA VAL A 49 4.34 -0.32 -6.12
C VAL A 49 5.53 -0.80 -5.31
N ALA A 50 6.73 -0.28 -5.59
CA ALA A 50 7.94 -0.68 -4.88
C ALA A 50 7.84 -0.40 -3.37
N LEU A 51 7.26 0.73 -3.00
CA LEU A 51 7.06 1.16 -1.63
C LEU A 51 6.13 0.22 -0.85
N ILE A 52 4.98 -0.11 -1.44
CA ILE A 52 3.98 -1.01 -0.81
C ILE A 52 4.53 -2.43 -0.73
N GLN A 53 5.19 -2.91 -1.80
CA GLN A 53 5.78 -4.25 -1.86
C GLN A 53 6.82 -4.45 -0.77
N LYS A 54 7.71 -3.47 -0.58
CA LYS A 54 8.69 -3.47 0.51
C LYS A 54 8.03 -3.57 1.88
N ALA A 55 6.91 -2.87 2.09
CA ALA A 55 6.18 -2.94 3.36
C ALA A 55 5.49 -4.29 3.58
N VAL A 56 4.98 -4.94 2.53
CA VAL A 56 4.44 -6.31 2.59
C VAL A 56 5.52 -7.31 3.02
N GLU A 57 6.70 -7.24 2.42
CA GLU A 57 7.83 -8.11 2.74
C GLU A 57 8.31 -7.95 4.19
N GLN A 58 8.44 -6.70 4.65
CA GLN A 58 8.83 -6.40 6.04
C GLN A 58 7.81 -6.92 7.06
N ARG A 59 6.53 -6.87 6.72
CA ARG A 59 5.45 -7.42 7.57
C ARG A 59 5.50 -8.94 7.64
N GLY A 60 5.84 -9.62 6.54
CA GLY A 60 6.05 -11.07 6.51
C GLY A 60 7.22 -11.51 7.38
N ARG A 61 8.34 -10.76 7.37
CA ARG A 61 9.51 -11.04 8.21
C ARG A 61 9.27 -10.82 9.71
N LYS A 62 8.44 -9.84 10.08
CA LYS A 62 8.08 -9.57 11.50
C LYS A 62 7.14 -10.62 12.11
N ARG A 63 6.64 -11.58 11.31
CA ARG A 63 5.76 -12.67 11.74
C ARG A 63 6.47 -14.03 11.82
N ALA A 64 7.78 -14.07 11.52
CA ALA A 64 8.64 -15.25 11.65
C ALA A 64 9.38 -15.25 12.99
#